data_AF-A0A8T6TMK5-F1
#
_entry.id   AF-A0A8T6TMK5-F1
#
_cell.length_a   1.000
_cell.length_b   1.000
_cell.length_c   1.000
_cell.angle_alpha   90.00
_cell.angle_beta   90.00
_cell.angle_gamma   90.00
#
_symmetry.space_group_name_H-M   'P 1'
#
loop_
_entity.id
_entity.type
_entity.pdbx_description
1 polymer ?
#
loop_
_entity_poly.entity_id
_entity_poly.type
_entity_poly.pdbx_seq_one_letter_code
_entity_poly.pdbx_strand_id
1 'polypeptide(L)'
;GTKTIRNLKSDTGTGPWYEIENGDTSSGHGTHVAGTVAGNGDASAGSRAGVAPGANLIGLSVGEAVFVTGGLGGLEWTYEHSRPGNNPYNIRVCTNSWGGGGGQYDPQDAISQAINRLVYDNNVVTSFAAGNSGGDGETIQASNYGNTPAAICVAASTRDGIGITDFSSKGMWNWVDTWPDIAAPGEDIQSTAARRTIISVLQRGTDANPYYFAISGTSMATPHVAGAAAVLMQAAPSLRTSEERQDVGLVVEDDGGFKVVPPDEDSYGNLAHGYEAWL
;
A
#
# COMPACT_ATOMS: atom_id res chain seq x y z
N GLY A 1 -9.45 -14.46 -17.40
CA GLY A 1 -10.67 -14.26 -16.59
C GLY A 1 -10.66 -12.86 -16.02
N THR A 2 -11.81 -12.31 -15.64
CA THR A 2 -11.92 -10.99 -14.98
C THR A 2 -11.33 -11.09 -13.57
N LYS A 3 -10.05 -10.73 -13.45
CA LYS A 3 -9.26 -10.73 -12.22
C LYS A 3 -9.85 -9.82 -11.14
N THR A 4 -10.44 -8.71 -11.56
CA THR A 4 -11.27 -7.88 -10.70
C THR A 4 -12.67 -8.48 -10.66
N ILE A 5 -13.05 -8.95 -9.47
CA ILE A 5 -14.35 -9.61 -9.26
C ILE A 5 -15.46 -8.61 -8.91
N ARG A 6 -15.08 -7.42 -8.42
CA ARG A 6 -15.98 -6.30 -8.12
C ARG A 6 -15.23 -4.98 -8.32
N ASN A 7 -15.91 -4.00 -8.91
CA ASN A 7 -15.57 -2.59 -8.81
C ASN A 7 -16.77 -1.88 -8.21
N LEU A 8 -16.56 -1.19 -7.09
CA LEU A 8 -17.63 -0.57 -6.33
C LEU A 8 -17.37 0.93 -6.17
N LYS A 9 -18.44 1.71 -6.17
CA LYS A 9 -18.42 3.14 -5.87
C LYS A 9 -19.54 3.47 -4.89
N SER A 10 -19.31 4.50 -4.09
CA SER A 10 -20.31 5.15 -3.26
C SER A 10 -20.29 6.64 -3.57
N ASP A 11 -21.45 7.22 -3.87
CA ASP A 11 -21.56 8.66 -4.15
C ASP A 11 -21.47 9.51 -2.88
N THR A 12 -21.68 8.89 -1.72
CA THR A 12 -21.64 9.54 -0.40
C THR A 12 -20.33 9.28 0.34
N GLY A 13 -19.50 8.36 -0.16
CA GLY A 13 -18.27 7.91 0.49
C GLY A 13 -18.46 6.91 1.63
N THR A 14 -19.69 6.67 2.11
CA THR A 14 -20.00 5.73 3.22
C THR A 14 -21.08 4.70 2.89
N GLY A 15 -21.91 4.96 1.87
CA GLY A 15 -22.87 4.01 1.31
C GLY A 15 -24.17 4.69 0.84
N PRO A 16 -24.99 4.02 0.00
CA PRO A 16 -24.84 2.64 -0.48
C PRO A 16 -23.71 2.47 -1.51
N TRP A 17 -23.11 1.27 -1.52
CA TRP A 17 -22.13 0.86 -2.52
C TRP A 17 -22.82 0.16 -3.69
N TYR A 18 -22.48 0.54 -4.91
CA TYR A 18 -23.02 -0.06 -6.12
C TYR A 18 -21.90 -0.49 -7.08
N GLU A 19 -22.17 -1.56 -7.84
CA GLU A 19 -21.22 -2.11 -8.80
C GLU A 19 -21.14 -1.26 -10.06
N ILE A 20 -19.92 -1.02 -10.51
CA ILE A 20 -19.60 -0.24 -11.71
C ILE A 20 -18.63 -1.02 -12.58
N GLU A 21 -18.59 -0.72 -13.87
CA GLU A 21 -17.66 -1.40 -14.79
C GLU A 21 -16.20 -0.99 -14.50
N ASN A 22 -15.97 0.32 -14.34
CA ASN A 22 -14.65 0.88 -14.12
C ASN A 22 -14.68 1.99 -13.05
N GLY A 23 -14.00 1.77 -11.93
CA GLY A 23 -13.84 2.76 -10.84
C GLY A 23 -12.71 3.77 -11.03
N ASP A 24 -11.85 3.58 -12.03
CA ASP A 24 -10.68 4.43 -12.26
C ASP A 24 -10.77 5.10 -13.64
N THR A 25 -11.73 6.01 -13.77
CA THR A 25 -12.00 6.74 -15.02
C THR A 25 -11.32 8.10 -15.10
N SER A 26 -10.83 8.62 -13.98
CA SER A 26 -10.25 9.97 -13.88
C SER A 26 -8.74 9.95 -13.72
N SER A 27 -8.19 9.23 -12.76
CA SER A 27 -6.77 9.31 -12.39
C SER A 27 -5.89 8.32 -13.17
N GLY A 28 -6.24 7.04 -13.17
CA GLY A 28 -5.40 5.94 -13.65
C GLY A 28 -4.50 5.33 -12.58
N HIS A 29 -4.50 5.91 -11.39
CA HIS A 29 -3.68 5.50 -10.25
C HIS A 29 -4.11 4.14 -9.70
N GLY A 30 -5.42 3.94 -9.48
CA GLY A 30 -5.94 2.69 -8.94
C GLY A 30 -5.66 1.49 -9.85
N THR A 31 -5.70 1.70 -11.16
CA THR A 31 -5.33 0.68 -12.17
C THR A 31 -3.86 0.33 -12.08
N HIS A 32 -2.98 1.32 -11.92
CA HIS A 32 -1.54 1.08 -11.77
C HIS A 32 -1.22 0.32 -10.48
N VAL A 33 -1.81 0.74 -9.36
CA VAL A 33 -1.72 0.04 -8.06
C VAL A 33 -2.21 -1.40 -8.16
N ALA A 34 -3.41 -1.61 -8.70
CA ALA A 34 -4.02 -2.93 -8.87
C ALA A 34 -3.16 -3.85 -9.76
N GLY A 35 -2.56 -3.30 -10.81
CA GLY A 35 -1.62 -4.01 -11.67
C GLY A 35 -0.36 -4.47 -10.93
N THR A 36 0.16 -3.65 -10.01
CA THR A 36 1.35 -4.01 -9.23
C THR A 36 1.04 -5.12 -8.24
N VAL A 37 -0.14 -5.10 -7.62
CA VAL A 37 -0.59 -6.19 -6.74
C VAL A 37 -0.72 -7.48 -7.53
N ALA A 38 -1.52 -7.49 -8.60
CA ALA A 38 -2.01 -8.73 -9.16
C ALA A 38 -2.09 -8.77 -10.70
N GLY A 39 -1.59 -7.80 -11.45
CA GLY A 39 -1.64 -7.82 -12.92
C GLY A 39 -1.21 -9.17 -13.50
N ASN A 40 -1.97 -9.72 -14.45
CA ASN A 40 -1.67 -11.05 -15.02
C ASN A 40 -0.46 -11.04 -15.97
N GLY A 41 -0.03 -9.86 -16.43
CA GLY A 41 1.13 -9.72 -17.31
C GLY A 41 0.88 -10.11 -18.77
N ASP A 42 -0.35 -10.45 -19.18
CA ASP A 42 -0.65 -11.00 -20.52
C ASP A 42 -0.15 -10.10 -21.66
N ALA A 43 -0.35 -8.78 -21.55
CA ALA A 43 0.07 -7.79 -22.54
C ALA A 43 1.61 -7.59 -22.60
N SER A 44 2.36 -8.33 -21.78
CA SER A 44 3.83 -8.33 -21.70
C SER A 44 4.43 -9.74 -21.74
N ALA A 45 3.65 -10.76 -22.11
CA ALA A 45 4.06 -12.17 -22.02
C ALA A 45 4.60 -12.57 -20.62
N GLY A 46 3.99 -12.01 -19.57
CA GLY A 46 4.33 -12.27 -18.17
C GLY A 46 5.45 -11.39 -17.60
N SER A 47 6.20 -10.64 -18.42
CA SER A 47 7.35 -9.86 -17.93
C SER A 47 6.97 -8.66 -17.03
N ARG A 48 5.70 -8.28 -17.01
CA ARG A 48 5.11 -7.21 -16.16
C ARG A 48 3.90 -7.74 -15.40
N ALA A 49 3.98 -8.98 -14.92
CA ALA A 49 3.02 -9.49 -13.95
C ALA A 49 3.17 -8.76 -12.61
N GLY A 50 2.05 -8.57 -11.91
CA GLY A 50 2.08 -8.11 -10.52
C GLY A 50 2.66 -9.18 -9.60
N VAL A 51 2.87 -8.82 -8.33
CA VAL A 51 3.51 -9.71 -7.35
C VAL A 51 2.68 -10.97 -7.06
N ALA A 52 1.35 -10.85 -7.04
CA ALA A 52 0.40 -11.94 -6.83
C ALA A 52 -0.52 -12.14 -8.05
N PRO A 53 -0.01 -12.65 -9.19
CA PRO A 53 -0.79 -12.75 -10.43
C PRO A 53 -1.93 -13.78 -10.34
N GLY A 54 -2.00 -14.60 -9.29
CA GLY A 54 -3.13 -15.48 -8.98
C GLY A 54 -4.24 -14.85 -8.13
N ALA A 55 -4.03 -13.68 -7.53
CA ALA A 55 -4.99 -13.05 -6.63
C ALA A 55 -6.19 -12.44 -7.37
N ASN A 56 -7.36 -12.46 -6.75
CA ASN A 56 -8.54 -11.70 -7.18
C ASN A 56 -8.51 -10.29 -6.57
N LEU A 57 -9.12 -9.33 -7.27
CA LEU A 57 -9.17 -7.93 -6.84
C LEU A 57 -10.60 -7.45 -6.61
N ILE A 58 -10.79 -6.62 -5.59
CA ILE A 58 -11.97 -5.78 -5.39
C ILE A 58 -11.51 -4.33 -5.43
N GLY A 59 -12.03 -3.55 -6.38
CA GLY A 59 -11.76 -2.12 -6.47
C GLY A 59 -12.81 -1.32 -5.71
N LEU A 60 -12.39 -0.50 -4.74
CA LEU A 60 -13.26 0.46 -4.05
C LEU A 60 -12.88 1.87 -4.50
N SER A 61 -13.73 2.50 -5.31
CA SER A 61 -13.56 3.88 -5.74
C SER A 61 -13.95 4.83 -4.61
N VAL A 62 -12.96 5.29 -3.86
CA VAL A 62 -13.11 6.12 -2.64
C VAL A 62 -12.76 7.60 -2.86
N GLY A 63 -12.48 8.01 -4.08
CA GLY A 63 -12.02 9.36 -4.39
C GLY A 63 -12.45 9.84 -5.76
N GLU A 64 -12.16 11.12 -6.01
CA GLU A 64 -12.36 11.80 -7.28
C GLU A 64 -11.04 12.49 -7.68
N ALA A 65 -10.50 12.11 -8.84
CA ALA A 65 -9.18 12.51 -9.31
C ALA A 65 -8.05 12.20 -8.29
N VAL A 66 -7.56 13.22 -7.58
CA VAL A 66 -6.46 13.09 -6.60
C VAL A 66 -6.94 13.13 -5.15
N PHE A 67 -8.22 13.39 -4.91
CA PHE A 67 -8.77 13.54 -3.56
C PHE A 67 -9.51 12.28 -3.13
N VAL A 68 -9.18 11.78 -1.93
CA VAL A 68 -9.88 10.66 -1.30
C VAL A 68 -10.87 11.20 -0.28
N THR A 69 -12.16 10.97 -0.51
CA THR A 69 -13.27 11.49 0.31
C THR A 69 -14.09 10.38 0.97
N GLY A 70 -14.05 9.16 0.42
CA GLY A 70 -14.75 7.97 0.90
C GLY A 70 -13.85 6.91 1.53
N GLY A 71 -12.62 7.27 1.95
CA GLY A 71 -11.64 6.31 2.47
C GLY A 71 -12.19 5.50 3.65
N LEU A 72 -12.82 6.16 4.63
CA LEU A 72 -13.44 5.50 5.77
C LEU A 72 -14.52 4.49 5.35
N GLY A 73 -15.45 4.88 4.48
CA GLY A 73 -16.50 3.97 4.04
C GLY A 73 -15.99 2.79 3.23
N GLY A 74 -14.85 2.95 2.52
CA GLY A 74 -14.18 1.84 1.85
C GLY A 74 -13.61 0.83 2.86
N LEU A 75 -13.00 1.32 3.94
CA LEU A 75 -12.52 0.48 5.04
C LEU A 75 -13.69 -0.19 5.79
N GLU A 76 -14.79 0.53 6.05
CA GLU A 76 -16.01 -0.02 6.66
C GLU A 76 -16.65 -1.10 5.78
N TRP A 77 -16.75 -0.88 4.47
CA TRP A 77 -17.23 -1.90 3.53
C TRP A 77 -16.34 -3.14 3.56
N THR A 78 -15.02 -2.93 3.54
CA THR A 78 -14.04 -4.01 3.63
C THR A 78 -14.19 -4.77 4.93
N TYR A 79 -14.39 -4.07 6.05
CA TYR A 79 -14.61 -4.68 7.36
C TYR A 79 -15.85 -5.56 7.33
N GLU A 80 -17.01 -5.05 6.92
CA GLU A 80 -18.25 -5.86 6.93
C GLU A 80 -18.20 -7.10 6.03
N HIS A 81 -17.44 -7.05 4.93
CA HIS A 81 -17.29 -8.17 3.98
C HIS A 81 -16.05 -9.05 4.22
N SER A 82 -15.32 -8.83 5.33
CA SER A 82 -14.17 -9.65 5.72
C SER A 82 -14.32 -10.30 7.09
N ARG A 83 -15.46 -10.09 7.77
CA ARG A 83 -15.69 -10.61 9.14
C ARG A 83 -15.56 -12.12 9.21
N PRO A 84 -15.06 -12.69 10.32
CA PRO A 84 -15.11 -14.12 10.56
C PRO A 84 -16.54 -14.65 10.44
N GLY A 85 -16.75 -15.66 9.61
CA GLY A 85 -18.08 -16.19 9.29
C GLY A 85 -18.89 -15.39 8.25
N ASN A 86 -18.41 -14.21 7.83
CA ASN A 86 -18.99 -13.39 6.76
C ASN A 86 -17.89 -12.77 5.87
N ASN A 87 -17.13 -13.64 5.19
CA ASN A 87 -16.07 -13.25 4.25
C ASN A 87 -16.28 -13.92 2.88
N PRO A 88 -17.33 -13.53 2.12
CA PRO A 88 -17.71 -14.22 0.88
C PRO A 88 -16.67 -14.10 -0.24
N TYR A 89 -15.74 -13.15 -0.12
CA TYR A 89 -14.70 -12.89 -1.12
C TYR A 89 -13.32 -13.37 -0.70
N ASN A 90 -13.18 -13.94 0.50
CA ASN A 90 -11.89 -14.28 1.10
C ASN A 90 -10.92 -13.08 1.07
N ILE A 91 -11.38 -11.91 1.54
CA ILE A 91 -10.54 -10.72 1.68
C ILE A 91 -9.51 -11.00 2.77
N ARG A 92 -8.23 -10.96 2.40
CA ARG A 92 -7.08 -11.19 3.29
C ARG A 92 -6.11 -10.01 3.36
N VAL A 93 -6.17 -9.12 2.36
CA VAL A 93 -5.25 -7.99 2.22
C VAL A 93 -6.05 -6.75 1.78
N CYS A 94 -5.75 -5.61 2.40
CA CYS A 94 -6.24 -4.28 2.05
C CYS A 94 -5.03 -3.37 1.78
N THR A 95 -4.93 -2.78 0.59
CA THR A 95 -3.83 -1.88 0.21
C THR A 95 -4.34 -0.48 -0.01
N ASN A 96 -3.68 0.50 0.60
CA ASN A 96 -4.12 1.89 0.62
C ASN A 96 -2.99 2.81 0.17
N SER A 97 -3.00 3.13 -1.12
CA SER A 97 -2.03 4.02 -1.75
C SER A 97 -2.48 5.49 -1.71
N TRP A 98 -3.04 5.93 -0.58
CA TRP A 98 -3.59 7.27 -0.35
C TRP A 98 -3.32 7.74 1.08
N GLY A 99 -3.48 9.04 1.32
CA GLY A 99 -3.21 9.68 2.60
C GLY A 99 -2.33 10.93 2.42
N GLY A 100 -2.32 11.78 3.43
CA GLY A 100 -1.36 12.88 3.52
C GLY A 100 -0.08 12.43 4.20
N GLY A 101 1.02 13.13 3.92
CA GLY A 101 2.20 13.11 4.79
C GLY A 101 2.04 14.11 5.93
N GLY A 102 2.76 13.90 7.03
CA GLY A 102 2.98 14.90 8.07
C GLY A 102 1.98 14.91 9.21
N GLY A 103 1.35 13.77 9.52
CA GLY A 103 0.38 13.66 10.61
C GLY A 103 0.85 12.71 11.71
N GLN A 104 0.64 13.11 12.97
CA GLN A 104 0.78 12.19 14.10
C GLN A 104 -0.38 11.19 14.10
N TYR A 105 -0.09 9.94 14.48
CA TYR A 105 -1.12 8.95 14.76
C TYR A 105 -2.09 9.45 15.83
N ASP A 106 -3.39 9.31 15.57
CA ASP A 106 -4.46 9.60 16.53
C ASP A 106 -5.29 8.32 16.74
N PRO A 107 -5.27 7.70 17.94
CA PRO A 107 -6.07 6.51 18.21
C PRO A 107 -7.59 6.76 18.13
N GLN A 108 -8.04 8.01 18.19
CA GLN A 108 -9.45 8.40 18.06
C GLN A 108 -9.85 8.72 16.62
N ASP A 109 -8.91 8.81 15.69
CA ASP A 109 -9.22 8.98 14.28
C ASP A 109 -9.99 7.76 13.74
N ALA A 110 -11.07 8.01 13.01
CA ALA A 110 -11.98 6.97 12.56
C ALA A 110 -11.33 6.00 11.56
N ILE A 111 -10.42 6.49 10.71
CA ILE A 111 -9.67 5.64 9.79
C ILE A 111 -8.72 4.73 10.58
N SER A 112 -8.01 5.29 11.55
CA SER A 112 -7.10 4.55 12.44
C SER A 112 -7.83 3.44 13.20
N GLN A 113 -9.03 3.72 13.72
CA GLN A 113 -9.89 2.72 14.34
C GLN A 113 -10.36 1.64 13.34
N ALA A 114 -10.72 2.02 12.11
CA ALA A 114 -11.14 1.07 11.08
C ALA A 114 -9.99 0.14 10.66
N ILE A 115 -8.76 0.65 10.56
CA ILE A 115 -7.54 -0.13 10.30
C ILE A 115 -7.33 -1.17 11.41
N ASN A 116 -7.33 -0.73 12.69
CA ASN A 116 -7.17 -1.63 13.83
C ASN A 116 -8.21 -2.75 13.80
N ARG A 117 -9.48 -2.44 13.53
CA ARG A 117 -10.56 -3.42 13.45
C ARG A 117 -10.40 -4.40 12.28
N LEU A 118 -9.97 -3.94 11.11
CA LEU A 118 -9.68 -4.82 9.97
C LEU A 118 -8.60 -5.85 10.31
N VAL A 119 -7.54 -5.40 10.97
CA VAL A 119 -6.38 -6.24 11.30
C VAL A 119 -6.74 -7.19 12.44
N TYR A 120 -7.18 -6.68 13.59
CA TYR A 120 -7.38 -7.50 14.78
C TYR A 120 -8.66 -8.35 14.72
N ASP A 121 -9.79 -7.78 14.29
CA ASP A 121 -11.06 -8.50 14.30
C ASP A 121 -11.18 -9.47 13.11
N ASN A 122 -10.70 -9.03 11.93
CA ASN A 122 -10.93 -9.75 10.68
C ASN A 122 -9.69 -10.45 10.11
N ASN A 123 -8.50 -10.25 10.71
CA ASN A 123 -7.24 -10.80 10.21
C ASN A 123 -7.00 -10.42 8.74
N VAL A 124 -7.19 -9.14 8.42
CA VAL A 124 -6.91 -8.53 7.10
C VAL A 124 -5.63 -7.70 7.21
N VAL A 125 -4.59 -8.13 6.50
CA VAL A 125 -3.33 -7.38 6.42
C VAL A 125 -3.61 -6.05 5.72
N THR A 126 -3.35 -4.95 6.41
CA THR A 126 -3.68 -3.61 5.91
C THR A 126 -2.39 -2.81 5.73
N SER A 127 -2.12 -2.39 4.50
CA SER A 127 -0.91 -1.62 4.16
C SER A 127 -1.26 -0.22 3.69
N PHE A 128 -0.42 0.75 4.05
CA PHE A 128 -0.57 2.17 3.72
C PHE A 128 0.73 2.73 3.15
N ALA A 129 0.60 3.63 2.17
CA ALA A 129 1.72 4.40 1.66
C ALA A 129 2.25 5.37 2.72
N ALA A 130 3.57 5.43 2.90
CA ALA A 130 4.18 6.36 3.86
C ALA A 130 3.92 7.83 3.50
N GLY A 131 3.68 8.14 2.22
CA GLY A 131 3.55 9.50 1.72
C GLY A 131 4.75 9.93 0.87
N ASN A 132 4.57 11.02 0.13
CA ASN A 132 5.56 11.51 -0.84
C ASN A 132 6.12 12.89 -0.46
N SER A 133 6.17 13.20 0.85
CA SER A 133 6.62 14.51 1.37
C SER A 133 8.12 14.54 1.68
N GLY A 134 8.83 13.42 1.54
CA GLY A 134 10.25 13.30 1.90
C GLY A 134 10.50 13.55 3.38
N GLY A 135 11.50 14.37 3.66
CA GLY A 135 11.90 14.74 5.01
C GLY A 135 13.33 14.33 5.33
N ASP A 136 13.84 14.90 6.41
CA ASP A 136 15.18 14.73 6.95
C ASP A 136 15.17 14.11 8.36
N GLY A 137 13.97 13.77 8.87
CA GLY A 137 13.77 13.23 10.20
C GLY A 137 13.60 14.26 11.31
N GLU A 138 13.61 15.57 11.01
CA GLU A 138 13.36 16.62 12.01
C GLU A 138 11.90 16.68 12.46
N THR A 139 10.98 16.34 11.55
CA THR A 139 9.53 16.32 11.79
C THR A 139 8.92 15.06 11.20
N ILE A 140 7.76 14.66 11.71
CA ILE A 140 6.99 13.58 11.10
C ILE A 140 6.56 14.05 9.70
N GLN A 141 6.94 13.31 8.67
CA GLN A 141 6.43 13.46 7.30
C GLN A 141 5.65 12.22 6.85
N ALA A 142 5.83 11.09 7.53
CA ALA A 142 5.07 9.86 7.32
C ALA A 142 3.56 10.07 7.53
N SER A 143 2.78 9.22 6.86
CA SER A 143 1.32 9.24 6.94
C SER A 143 0.85 8.86 8.33
N ASN A 144 -0.11 9.63 8.86
CA ASN A 144 -0.80 9.29 10.11
C ASN A 144 -1.53 7.94 10.04
N TYR A 145 -2.05 7.58 8.86
CA TYR A 145 -2.71 6.28 8.66
C TYR A 145 -1.70 5.13 8.58
N GLY A 146 -0.55 5.37 7.92
CA GLY A 146 0.58 4.45 7.94
C GLY A 146 1.11 4.21 9.35
N ASN A 147 1.20 5.27 10.17
CA ASN A 147 1.62 5.19 11.57
C ASN A 147 0.57 4.58 12.51
N THR A 148 -0.56 4.08 12.00
CA THR A 148 -1.49 3.29 12.82
C THR A 148 -0.79 1.99 13.21
N PRO A 149 -0.66 1.63 14.50
CA PRO A 149 0.13 0.47 14.96
C PRO A 149 -0.20 -0.87 14.30
N ALA A 150 -1.42 -1.06 13.80
CA ALA A 150 -1.84 -2.28 13.11
C ALA A 150 -1.58 -2.27 11.60
N ALA A 151 -1.30 -1.11 11.00
CA ALA A 151 -0.99 -0.98 9.58
C ALA A 151 0.45 -1.41 9.30
N ILE A 152 0.72 -1.71 8.03
CA ILE A 152 2.08 -1.76 7.49
C ILE A 152 2.30 -0.49 6.67
N CYS A 153 3.12 0.41 7.19
CA CYS A 153 3.56 1.64 6.54
C CYS A 153 4.71 1.36 5.57
N VAL A 154 4.52 1.73 4.30
CA VAL A 154 5.44 1.34 3.21
C VAL A 154 6.14 2.55 2.61
N ALA A 155 7.47 2.60 2.79
CA ALA A 155 8.38 3.54 2.13
C ALA A 155 8.67 3.14 0.68
N ALA A 156 9.15 4.09 -0.11
CA ALA A 156 9.54 3.87 -1.50
C ALA A 156 11.06 3.78 -1.63
N SER A 157 11.54 2.59 -2.02
CA SER A 157 12.93 2.40 -2.44
C SER A 157 13.12 2.72 -3.92
N THR A 158 14.36 2.99 -4.29
CA THR A 158 14.83 3.01 -5.67
C THR A 158 14.58 1.66 -6.32
N ARG A 159 14.54 1.63 -7.65
CA ARG A 159 14.18 0.42 -8.40
C ARG A 159 15.19 -0.73 -8.22
N ASP A 160 16.45 -0.41 -8.02
CA ASP A 160 17.51 -1.39 -7.74
C ASP A 160 17.46 -1.91 -6.29
N GLY A 161 16.62 -1.31 -5.44
CA GLY A 161 16.48 -1.66 -4.03
C GLY A 161 17.65 -1.21 -3.17
N ILE A 162 18.56 -0.38 -3.69
CA ILE A 162 19.80 0.05 -3.01
C ILE A 162 19.58 1.30 -2.16
N GLY A 163 18.51 2.07 -2.35
CA GLY A 163 18.31 3.29 -1.59
C GLY A 163 16.84 3.60 -1.35
N ILE A 164 16.59 4.57 -0.47
CA ILE A 164 15.27 5.16 -0.27
C ILE A 164 15.16 6.41 -1.13
N THR A 165 14.04 6.55 -1.84
CA THR A 165 13.79 7.71 -2.69
C THR A 165 13.65 9.00 -1.88
N ASP A 166 14.13 10.12 -2.41
CA ASP A 166 14.06 11.43 -1.74
C ASP A 166 12.64 11.85 -1.38
N PHE A 167 11.66 11.43 -2.17
CA PHE A 167 10.25 11.74 -1.91
C PHE A 167 9.63 10.86 -0.84
N SER A 168 10.21 9.72 -0.48
CA SER A 168 9.61 8.81 0.51
C SER A 168 9.52 9.52 1.86
N SER A 169 8.31 9.69 2.36
CA SER A 169 8.06 10.34 3.65
C SER A 169 8.79 9.62 4.79
N LYS A 170 9.45 10.39 5.65
CA LYS A 170 10.21 9.88 6.81
C LYS A 170 9.50 10.15 8.14
N GLY A 171 9.82 9.33 9.15
CA GLY A 171 9.43 9.58 10.54
C GLY A 171 10.25 10.70 11.17
N MET A 172 10.08 10.93 12.47
CA MET A 172 10.93 11.83 13.25
C MET A 172 11.98 11.02 14.01
N TRP A 173 13.25 11.45 14.03
CA TRP A 173 14.36 10.67 14.60
C TRP A 173 14.13 10.22 16.06
N ASN A 174 13.55 11.10 16.88
CA ASN A 174 13.30 10.84 18.29
C ASN A 174 11.93 10.16 18.54
N TRP A 175 11.24 9.73 17.48
CA TRP A 175 9.95 9.03 17.53
C TRP A 175 9.92 7.92 16.49
N VAL A 176 10.56 6.81 16.85
CA VAL A 176 10.71 5.64 15.97
C VAL A 176 9.37 5.10 15.46
N ASP A 177 8.30 5.20 16.26
CA ASP A 177 6.95 4.75 15.92
C ASP A 177 6.34 5.47 14.71
N THR A 178 6.98 6.55 14.27
CA THR A 178 6.54 7.37 13.15
C THR A 178 7.28 7.03 11.85
N TRP A 179 8.24 6.10 11.88
CA TRP A 179 8.97 5.65 10.70
C TRP A 179 8.19 4.56 9.96
N PRO A 180 8.31 4.50 8.62
CA PRO A 180 7.74 3.40 7.85
C PRO A 180 8.36 2.05 8.25
N ASP A 181 7.55 1.01 8.33
CA ASP A 181 7.97 -0.32 8.81
C ASP A 181 8.87 -1.04 7.80
N ILE A 182 8.60 -0.86 6.51
CA ILE A 182 9.32 -1.52 5.42
C ILE A 182 9.39 -0.63 4.17
N ALA A 183 10.38 -0.87 3.33
CA ALA A 183 10.48 -0.27 2.00
C ALA A 183 10.20 -1.29 0.90
N ALA A 184 9.65 -0.82 -0.22
CA ALA A 184 9.50 -1.61 -1.44
C ALA A 184 9.74 -0.73 -2.68
N PRO A 185 10.00 -1.32 -3.87
CA PRO A 185 10.27 -0.54 -5.07
C PRO A 185 9.14 0.45 -5.38
N GLY A 186 9.48 1.74 -5.36
CA GLY A 186 8.53 2.84 -5.59
C GLY A 186 8.97 3.82 -6.67
N GLU A 187 10.17 3.67 -7.24
CA GLU A 187 10.68 4.50 -8.34
C GLU A 187 10.52 3.81 -9.70
N ASP A 188 9.98 4.53 -10.69
CA ASP A 188 9.84 4.11 -12.08
C ASP A 188 9.21 2.72 -12.26
N ILE A 189 8.15 2.47 -11.49
CA ILE A 189 7.46 1.19 -11.44
C ILE A 189 6.54 1.04 -12.65
N GLN A 190 6.86 0.08 -13.51
CA GLN A 190 6.05 -0.27 -14.67
C GLN A 190 4.86 -1.14 -14.24
N SER A 191 3.64 -0.64 -14.43
CA SER A 191 2.41 -1.38 -14.13
C SER A 191 1.29 -1.00 -15.11
N THR A 192 0.13 -1.63 -14.97
CA THR A 192 -0.98 -1.52 -15.91
C THR A 192 -1.47 -0.08 -16.04
N ALA A 193 -1.71 0.33 -17.28
CA ALA A 193 -2.13 1.67 -17.62
C ALA A 193 -3.64 1.74 -17.85
N ALA A 194 -4.34 2.57 -17.06
CA ALA A 194 -5.67 3.02 -17.43
C ALA A 194 -5.58 3.91 -18.68
N ARG A 195 -6.63 3.85 -19.53
CA ARG A 195 -6.70 4.67 -20.74
C ARG A 195 -7.53 5.92 -20.49
N ARG A 196 -7.13 7.05 -21.09
CA ARG A 196 -7.85 8.33 -21.07
C ARG A 196 -8.04 8.92 -19.67
N THR A 197 -7.08 8.67 -18.78
CA THR A 197 -7.01 9.26 -17.44
C THR A 197 -5.95 10.36 -17.37
N ILE A 198 -5.97 11.18 -16.32
CA ILE A 198 -5.01 12.28 -16.07
C ILE A 198 -3.58 11.75 -16.14
N ILE A 199 -3.26 10.68 -15.41
CA ILE A 199 -1.90 10.10 -15.43
C ILE A 199 -1.57 9.59 -16.81
N SER A 200 -2.49 8.95 -17.53
CA SER A 200 -2.22 8.48 -18.89
C SER A 200 -1.94 9.63 -19.87
N VAL A 201 -2.44 10.85 -19.62
CA VAL A 201 -2.15 12.02 -20.47
C VAL A 201 -0.79 12.60 -20.11
N LEU A 202 -0.47 12.71 -18.82
CA LEU A 202 0.79 13.29 -18.34
C LEU A 202 1.99 12.38 -18.59
N GLN A 203 1.81 11.08 -18.37
CA GLN A 203 2.91 10.12 -18.32
C GLN A 203 3.21 9.47 -19.68
N ARG A 204 2.26 9.47 -20.62
CA ARG A 204 2.46 8.76 -21.90
C ARG A 204 3.56 9.35 -22.76
N GLY A 205 3.94 10.62 -22.59
CA GLY A 205 5.11 11.22 -23.24
C GLY A 205 5.40 10.67 -24.65
N THR A 206 6.55 10.01 -24.81
CA THR A 206 6.96 9.25 -26.02
C THR A 206 6.77 7.73 -25.89
N ASP A 207 6.30 7.22 -24.76
CA ASP A 207 6.17 5.79 -24.50
C ASP A 207 4.91 5.24 -25.20
N ALA A 208 5.13 4.45 -26.24
CA ALA A 208 4.08 3.97 -27.12
C ALA A 208 3.22 2.86 -26.50
N ASN A 209 3.59 2.31 -25.34
CA ASN A 209 2.88 1.18 -24.74
C ASN A 209 1.50 1.58 -24.20
N PRO A 210 0.38 1.12 -24.80
CA PRO A 210 -0.96 1.51 -24.38
C PRO A 210 -1.48 0.68 -23.20
N TYR A 211 -0.69 -0.25 -22.68
CA TYR A 211 -1.07 -1.20 -21.63
C TYR A 211 -0.30 -1.00 -20.33
N TYR A 212 0.83 -0.30 -20.36
CA TYR A 212 1.70 -0.10 -19.20
C TYR A 212 2.40 1.25 -19.26
N PHE A 213 2.65 1.86 -18.09
CA PHE A 213 3.53 3.01 -17.94
C PHE A 213 4.26 2.95 -16.60
N ALA A 214 5.35 3.73 -16.48
CA ALA A 214 6.06 3.94 -15.22
C ALA A 214 5.55 5.19 -14.48
N ILE A 215 5.26 5.05 -13.19
CA ILE A 215 5.11 6.17 -12.25
C ILE A 215 5.87 5.85 -10.96
N SER A 216 6.18 6.91 -10.21
CA SER A 216 6.93 6.84 -8.96
C SER A 216 6.07 7.32 -7.79
N GLY A 217 6.29 6.74 -6.61
CA GLY A 217 5.63 7.11 -5.37
C GLY A 217 5.59 5.96 -4.37
N THR A 218 5.41 6.28 -3.09
CA THR A 218 5.06 5.27 -2.06
C THR A 218 3.78 4.52 -2.40
N SER A 219 2.86 5.17 -3.14
CA SER A 219 1.70 4.54 -3.75
C SER A 219 2.02 3.32 -4.62
N MET A 220 3.21 3.25 -5.24
CA MET A 220 3.65 2.14 -6.08
C MET A 220 4.45 1.11 -5.28
N ALA A 221 5.06 1.51 -4.17
CA ALA A 221 5.72 0.62 -3.23
C ALA A 221 4.70 -0.24 -2.45
N THR A 222 3.68 0.37 -1.86
CA THR A 222 2.63 -0.30 -1.06
C THR A 222 2.02 -1.54 -1.72
N PRO A 223 1.60 -1.52 -3.01
CA PRO A 223 1.01 -2.69 -3.64
C PRO A 223 1.98 -3.86 -3.84
N HIS A 224 3.30 -3.65 -3.81
CA HIS A 224 4.26 -4.78 -3.80
C HIS A 224 4.14 -5.56 -2.49
N VAL A 225 4.09 -4.86 -1.35
CA VAL A 225 3.91 -5.46 -0.01
C VAL A 225 2.57 -6.16 0.08
N ALA A 226 1.50 -5.55 -0.45
CA ALA A 226 0.18 -6.17 -0.49
C ALA A 226 0.16 -7.47 -1.32
N GLY A 227 0.84 -7.48 -2.48
CA GLY A 227 0.99 -8.69 -3.28
C GLY A 227 1.81 -9.77 -2.58
N ALA A 228 2.91 -9.41 -1.91
CA ALA A 228 3.71 -10.35 -1.11
C ALA A 228 2.88 -10.95 0.02
N ALA A 229 2.08 -10.13 0.72
CA ALA A 229 1.15 -10.59 1.76
C ALA A 229 0.10 -11.57 1.20
N ALA A 230 -0.42 -11.32 -0.02
CA ALA A 230 -1.36 -12.23 -0.67
C ALA A 230 -0.73 -13.59 -1.00
N VAL A 231 0.52 -13.62 -1.50
CA VAL A 231 1.28 -14.86 -1.74
C VAL A 231 1.55 -15.59 -0.42
N LEU A 232 1.94 -14.86 0.63
CA LEU A 232 2.18 -15.45 1.94
C LEU A 232 0.90 -16.08 2.54
N MET A 233 -0.23 -15.38 2.43
CA MET A 233 -1.53 -15.89 2.88
C MET A 233 -2.01 -17.10 2.04
N GLN A 234 -1.62 -17.19 0.77
CA GLN A 234 -1.88 -18.38 -0.04
C GLN A 234 -1.05 -19.57 0.46
N ALA A 235 0.23 -19.36 0.77
CA ALA A 235 1.14 -20.40 1.24
C ALA A 235 0.86 -20.85 2.68
N ALA A 236 0.41 -19.94 3.53
CA ALA A 236 0.06 -20.18 4.93
C ALA A 236 -1.33 -19.61 5.26
N PRO A 237 -2.44 -20.28 4.88
CA PRO A 237 -3.79 -19.76 5.06
C PRO A 237 -4.21 -19.56 6.53
N SER A 238 -3.56 -20.27 7.45
CA SER A 238 -3.76 -20.12 8.90
C SER A 238 -2.97 -18.98 9.51
N LEU A 239 -2.13 -18.27 8.74
CA LEU A 239 -1.36 -17.13 9.22
C LEU A 239 -2.31 -16.05 9.76
N ARG A 240 -1.93 -15.50 10.90
CA ARG A 240 -2.64 -14.40 11.54
C ARG A 240 -1.70 -13.23 11.77
N THR A 241 -2.26 -12.03 11.67
CA THR A 241 -1.63 -10.83 12.21
C THR A 241 -1.45 -11.00 13.71
N SER A 242 -0.35 -10.49 14.25
CA SER A 242 -0.13 -10.49 15.70
C SER A 242 -1.18 -9.63 16.40
N GLU A 243 -1.54 -10.00 17.64
CA GLU A 243 -2.40 -9.18 18.50
C GLU A 243 -1.62 -8.04 19.18
N GLU A 244 -0.29 -8.04 19.05
CA GLU A 244 0.63 -7.03 19.54
C GLU A 244 1.42 -6.45 18.36
N ARG A 245 1.70 -5.15 18.38
CA ARG A 245 2.63 -4.52 17.44
C ARG A 245 4.00 -5.17 17.61
N GLN A 246 4.47 -5.86 16.59
CA GLN A 246 5.86 -6.30 16.49
C GLN A 246 6.49 -5.51 15.35
N ASP A 247 7.10 -4.37 15.69
CA ASP A 247 7.93 -3.65 14.73
C ASP A 247 9.14 -4.52 14.45
N VAL A 248 9.07 -5.23 13.34
CA VAL A 248 10.20 -5.99 12.82
C VAL A 248 10.78 -5.17 11.70
N GLY A 249 11.91 -4.51 11.98
CA GLY A 249 12.70 -3.91 10.92
C GLY A 249 13.24 -5.01 10.02
N LEU A 250 12.89 -5.01 8.74
CA LEU A 250 13.62 -5.78 7.74
C LEU A 250 14.64 -4.86 7.11
N VAL A 251 15.90 -5.00 7.56
CA VAL A 251 17.04 -4.35 6.91
C VAL A 251 17.54 -5.32 5.84
N VAL A 252 17.62 -4.84 4.60
CA VAL A 252 18.36 -5.57 3.55
C VAL A 252 19.82 -5.18 3.73
N GLU A 253 20.68 -6.17 3.89
CA GLU A 253 22.12 -5.96 4.02
C GLU A 253 22.74 -5.75 2.63
N ASP A 254 23.92 -5.14 2.58
CA ASP A 254 24.67 -4.85 1.34
C ASP A 254 24.92 -6.09 0.46
N ASP A 255 24.84 -7.29 1.03
CA ASP A 255 24.98 -8.57 0.34
C ASP A 255 23.66 -9.15 -0.22
N GLY A 256 22.55 -8.42 -0.06
CA GLY A 256 21.20 -8.86 -0.43
C GLY A 256 20.55 -9.82 0.57
N GLY A 257 21.17 -10.03 1.74
CA GLY A 257 20.60 -10.75 2.87
C GLY A 257 19.50 -9.94 3.58
N PHE A 258 18.61 -10.64 4.28
CA PHE A 258 17.56 -10.00 5.10
C PHE A 258 17.89 -10.17 6.58
N LYS A 259 17.96 -9.07 7.31
CA LYS A 259 18.07 -9.06 8.76
C LYS A 259 16.78 -8.60 9.40
N VAL A 260 16.25 -9.46 10.26
CA VAL A 260 15.15 -9.15 11.18
C VAL A 260 15.75 -8.39 12.36
N VAL A 261 15.42 -7.12 12.49
CA VAL A 261 15.73 -6.29 13.66
C VAL A 261 14.56 -6.43 14.64
N PRO A 262 14.75 -7.12 15.77
CA PRO A 262 13.69 -7.26 16.76
C PRO A 262 13.38 -5.91 17.44
N PRO A 263 12.15 -5.72 17.96
CA PRO A 263 11.78 -4.52 18.70
C PRO A 263 12.32 -4.58 20.14
N ASP A 264 13.46 -3.95 20.42
CA ASP A 264 13.91 -3.64 21.78
C ASP A 264 14.26 -2.15 21.92
N GLU A 265 14.17 -1.60 23.13
CA GLU A 265 14.31 -0.15 23.41
C GLU A 265 15.62 0.47 22.86
N ASP A 266 16.66 -0.35 22.64
CA ASP A 266 17.97 0.04 22.09
C ASP A 266 18.10 -0.14 20.55
N SER A 267 17.25 -0.94 19.91
CA SER A 267 17.25 -1.19 18.46
C SER A 267 16.36 -0.24 17.66
N TYR A 268 15.55 0.58 18.33
CA TYR A 268 14.82 1.67 17.67
C TYR A 268 15.74 2.77 17.13
N GLY A 269 16.92 2.96 17.75
CA GLY A 269 18.02 3.69 17.13
C GLY A 269 18.54 2.99 15.86
N ASN A 270 18.57 1.65 15.84
CA ASN A 270 19.01 0.88 14.68
C ASN A 270 18.00 0.82 13.52
N LEU A 271 16.71 1.09 13.73
CA LEU A 271 15.75 1.29 12.65
C LEU A 271 16.02 2.62 11.93
N ALA A 272 16.21 3.70 12.70
CA ALA A 272 16.68 4.99 12.20
C ALA A 272 18.05 4.87 11.51
N HIS A 273 19.03 4.20 12.14
CA HIS A 273 20.35 3.95 11.56
C HIS A 273 20.33 2.95 10.39
N GLY A 274 19.34 2.05 10.35
CA GLY A 274 19.08 1.16 9.21
C GLY A 274 18.69 1.99 8.00
N TYR A 275 17.80 2.97 8.18
CA TYR A 275 17.50 4.00 7.18
C TYR A 275 18.71 4.89 6.85
N GLU A 276 19.61 5.19 7.79
CA GLU A 276 20.87 5.90 7.51
C GLU A 276 21.88 5.03 6.72
N ALA A 277 21.89 3.71 6.89
CA ALA A 277 22.74 2.82 6.09
C ALA A 277 22.34 2.79 4.61
N TRP A 278 21.12 3.26 4.29
CA TRP A 278 20.59 3.42 2.94
C TRP A 278 20.81 4.82 2.32
N LEU A 279 21.34 5.79 3.08
CA LEU A 279 21.66 7.17 2.64
C LEU A 279 23.16 7.31 2.33
#